data_AF-A0A5C8BWM0-F1
#
_entry.id   AF-A0A5C8BWM0-F1
#
_cell.length_a   1.000
_cell.length_b   1.000
_cell.length_c   1.000
_cell.angle_alpha   90.00
_cell.angle_beta   90.00
_cell.angle_gamma   90.00
#
_symmetry.space_group_name_H-M   'P 1'
#
loop_
_entity.id
_entity.type
_entity.pdbx_description
1 polymer ?
#
loop_
_entity_poly.entity_id
_entity_poly.type
_entity_poly.pdbx_seq_one_letter_code
_entity_poly.pdbx_strand_id
1 'polypeptide(L)'
;MSNPYASQIPGTPTGFEAVADRNAPLRGASIVDATKRYFTKTIQFSGRASRSEFWWAYLVVNVAYFIASFSVVLSVVVLPLFIPMIALTARRLHDIGKSGWLQLIFYISYIPMIGTIIFVAIAVMKASDAGITLKQLEEADIDEPAWNLLWEVTSTDVLIALVFLFVAIVIGLVTFVIWLIWMIAEPKPAGDRFGPHGFTYLQGFPPVQSAAPVQQAPSMVVEPVEPHDPRWPQYPDGSHSTGSEGAGSPSEPEGGSTQQ
;
A
#
# COMPACT_ATOMS: atom_id res chain seq x y z
N MET A 1 -4.56 6.60 -24.85
CA MET A 1 -3.62 7.26 -23.91
C MET A 1 -2.71 6.19 -23.34
N SER A 2 -1.55 6.00 -23.96
CA SER A 2 -0.54 5.02 -23.54
C SER A 2 0.13 5.50 -22.26
N ASN A 3 0.12 4.64 -21.22
CA ASN A 3 0.76 4.93 -19.94
C ASN A 3 2.28 5.07 -20.14
N PRO A 4 2.87 6.27 -19.96
CA PRO A 4 4.29 6.53 -20.24
C PRO A 4 5.24 5.83 -19.26
N TYR A 5 4.73 5.17 -18.22
CA TYR A 5 5.53 4.39 -17.26
C TYR A 5 5.71 2.92 -17.65
N ALA A 6 5.14 2.46 -18.77
CA ALA A 6 5.22 1.05 -19.18
C ALA A 6 6.62 0.65 -19.70
N SER A 7 7.46 1.59 -20.13
CA SER A 7 8.70 1.30 -20.86
C SER A 7 10.00 1.37 -20.02
N GLN A 8 9.92 1.57 -18.70
CA GLN A 8 11.11 1.77 -17.86
C GLN A 8 11.46 0.60 -16.93
N ILE A 9 11.02 -0.62 -17.22
CA ILE A 9 11.48 -1.82 -16.48
C ILE A 9 12.46 -2.58 -17.38
N PRO A 10 13.79 -2.51 -17.13
CA PRO A 10 14.73 -3.43 -17.76
C PRO A 10 14.40 -4.85 -17.28
N GLY A 11 14.12 -5.75 -18.22
CA GLY A 11 13.68 -7.11 -17.94
C GLY A 11 12.16 -7.25 -18.07
N THR A 12 11.67 -7.36 -19.30
CA THR A 12 10.31 -7.85 -19.55
C THR A 12 10.33 -9.37 -19.34
N PRO A 13 9.66 -9.95 -18.33
CA PRO A 13 9.70 -11.39 -18.11
C PRO A 13 8.94 -12.06 -19.24
N THR A 14 9.63 -12.80 -20.09
CA THR A 14 9.04 -13.55 -21.19
C THR A 14 8.30 -14.76 -20.62
N GLY A 15 6.96 -14.74 -20.72
CA GLY A 15 6.07 -15.92 -20.83
C GLY A 15 5.96 -16.92 -19.67
N PHE A 16 7.00 -17.14 -18.88
CA PHE A 16 7.05 -18.14 -17.80
C PHE A 16 7.81 -17.65 -16.55
N GLU A 17 8.61 -16.57 -16.63
CA GLU A 17 9.20 -15.90 -15.45
C GLU A 17 8.22 -14.95 -14.75
N ALA A 18 7.10 -14.63 -15.41
CA ALA A 18 5.91 -14.07 -14.76
C ALA A 18 5.17 -15.14 -13.95
N VAL A 19 5.90 -15.96 -13.18
CA VAL A 19 5.35 -16.51 -11.94
C VAL A 19 5.00 -15.29 -11.13
N ALA A 20 3.75 -14.84 -11.27
CA ALA A 20 3.21 -13.65 -10.67
C ALA A 20 3.66 -13.63 -9.22
N ASP A 21 4.64 -12.79 -8.89
CA ASP A 21 5.12 -12.70 -7.53
C ASP A 21 3.90 -12.34 -6.68
N ARG A 22 3.45 -13.30 -5.88
CA ARG A 22 2.26 -13.15 -5.05
C ARG A 22 2.46 -11.95 -4.14
N ASN A 23 3.69 -11.61 -3.78
CA ASN A 23 4.04 -10.54 -2.85
C ASN A 23 4.19 -9.17 -3.52
N ALA A 24 4.19 -9.11 -4.85
CA ALA A 24 4.21 -7.86 -5.61
C ALA A 24 2.86 -7.11 -5.52
N PRO A 25 2.90 -5.75 -5.52
CA PRO A 25 1.71 -4.92 -5.44
C PRO A 25 0.90 -5.00 -6.74
N LEU A 26 -0.41 -5.35 -6.65
CA LEU A 26 -1.28 -5.43 -7.81
C LEU A 26 -1.84 -4.05 -8.19
N ARG A 27 -1.21 -3.37 -9.16
CA ARG A 27 -1.68 -2.06 -9.64
C ARG A 27 -2.94 -2.23 -10.50
N GLY A 28 -3.95 -1.40 -10.29
CA GLY A 28 -5.20 -1.45 -11.07
C GLY A 28 -6.09 -2.66 -10.73
N ALA A 29 -5.98 -3.19 -9.52
CA ALA A 29 -6.80 -4.31 -9.06
C ALA A 29 -8.31 -4.02 -9.20
N SER A 30 -9.06 -5.00 -9.70
CA SER A 30 -10.53 -4.98 -9.60
C SER A 30 -10.98 -5.22 -8.15
N ILE A 31 -12.25 -4.93 -7.85
CA ILE A 31 -12.86 -5.22 -6.55
C ILE A 31 -12.65 -6.70 -6.20
N VAL A 32 -12.95 -7.59 -7.14
CA VAL A 32 -12.87 -9.04 -6.96
C VAL A 32 -11.42 -9.48 -6.68
N ASP A 33 -10.45 -8.95 -7.41
CA ASP A 33 -9.03 -9.27 -7.20
C ASP A 33 -8.53 -8.81 -5.84
N ALA A 34 -8.92 -7.60 -5.43
CA ALA A 34 -8.56 -7.03 -4.13
C ALA A 34 -9.16 -7.86 -2.98
N THR A 35 -10.45 -8.22 -3.07
CA THR A 35 -11.12 -9.06 -2.08
C THR A 35 -10.49 -10.45 -2.01
N LYS A 36 -10.20 -11.08 -3.16
CA LYS A 36 -9.51 -12.37 -3.21
C LYS A 36 -8.12 -12.29 -2.57
N ARG A 37 -7.35 -11.23 -2.86
CA ARG A 37 -6.04 -10.99 -2.23
C ARG A 37 -6.13 -10.73 -0.73
N TYR A 38 -7.18 -10.06 -0.28
CA TYR A 38 -7.42 -9.79 1.14
C TYR A 38 -7.57 -11.08 1.94
N PHE A 39 -8.44 -11.99 1.49
CA PHE A 39 -8.68 -13.28 2.17
C PHE A 39 -7.57 -14.32 1.98
N THR A 40 -6.74 -14.18 0.94
CA THR A 40 -5.60 -15.09 0.72
C THR A 40 -4.34 -14.64 1.47
N LYS A 41 -4.23 -13.36 1.83
CA LYS A 41 -3.09 -12.77 2.55
C LYS A 41 -3.48 -12.27 3.93
N THR A 42 -4.17 -13.12 4.68
CA THR A 42 -4.79 -12.73 5.95
C THR A 42 -3.78 -12.43 7.06
N ILE A 43 -2.70 -13.21 7.14
CA ILE A 43 -1.66 -13.11 8.18
C ILE A 43 -0.29 -12.74 7.54
N GLN A 44 -0.29 -12.36 6.26
CA GLN A 44 0.93 -11.96 5.55
C GLN A 44 1.17 -10.45 5.73
N PHE A 45 2.06 -10.10 6.66
CA PHE A 45 2.45 -8.71 6.92
C PHE A 45 3.58 -8.21 6.02
N SER A 46 4.36 -9.11 5.42
CA SER A 46 5.44 -8.74 4.49
C SER A 46 4.92 -8.52 3.06
N GLY A 47 5.73 -7.81 2.27
CA GLY A 47 5.39 -7.41 0.92
C GLY A 47 4.68 -6.05 0.83
N ARG A 48 4.18 -5.75 -0.35
CA ARG A 48 3.61 -4.43 -0.71
C ARG A 48 2.16 -4.58 -1.16
N ALA A 49 1.35 -3.57 -0.89
CA ALA A 49 -0.02 -3.46 -1.39
C ALA A 49 -0.20 -2.14 -2.14
N SER A 50 -0.80 -2.20 -3.33
CA SER A 50 -1.07 -1.01 -4.12
C SER A 50 -2.24 -0.20 -3.52
N ARG A 51 -2.40 1.04 -3.99
CA ARG A 51 -3.56 1.89 -3.65
C ARG A 51 -4.90 1.22 -3.96
N SER A 52 -5.04 0.64 -5.16
CA SER A 52 -6.29 -0.01 -5.59
C SER A 52 -6.58 -1.29 -4.80
N GLU A 53 -5.55 -2.07 -4.47
CA GLU A 53 -5.71 -3.26 -3.60
C GLU A 53 -6.18 -2.85 -2.20
N PHE A 54 -5.59 -1.77 -1.66
CA PHE A 54 -5.96 -1.24 -0.35
C PHE A 54 -7.40 -0.72 -0.30
N TRP A 55 -7.75 0.24 -1.18
CA TRP A 55 -9.03 0.95 -1.09
C TRP A 55 -10.24 0.07 -1.38
N TRP A 56 -10.12 -0.88 -2.32
CA TRP A 56 -11.22 -1.81 -2.57
C TRP A 56 -11.45 -2.77 -1.41
N ALA A 57 -10.39 -3.34 -0.85
CA ALA A 57 -10.51 -4.18 0.34
C ALA A 57 -11.04 -3.39 1.54
N TYR A 58 -10.56 -2.16 1.74
CA TYR A 58 -11.06 -1.24 2.76
C TYR A 58 -12.57 -1.00 2.61
N LEU A 59 -13.04 -0.69 1.40
CA LEU A 59 -14.46 -0.46 1.15
C LEU A 59 -15.30 -1.70 1.46
N VAL A 60 -14.93 -2.86 0.91
CA VAL A 60 -15.68 -4.12 1.11
C VAL A 60 -15.80 -4.48 2.59
N VAL A 61 -14.70 -4.33 3.33
CA VAL A 61 -14.67 -4.66 4.75
C VAL A 61 -15.47 -3.66 5.58
N ASN A 62 -15.42 -2.35 5.27
CA ASN A 62 -16.24 -1.35 5.96
C ASN A 62 -17.73 -1.53 5.67
N VAL A 63 -18.11 -1.94 4.46
CA VAL A 63 -19.51 -2.33 4.16
C VAL A 63 -19.93 -3.54 4.98
N ALA A 64 -19.06 -4.56 5.12
CA ALA A 64 -19.34 -5.71 5.97
C ALA A 64 -19.52 -5.31 7.45
N TYR A 65 -18.67 -4.43 7.98
CA TYR A 65 -18.82 -3.90 9.34
C TYR A 65 -20.10 -3.08 9.53
N PHE A 66 -20.45 -2.24 8.54
CA PHE A 66 -21.68 -1.45 8.58
C PHE A 66 -22.91 -2.35 8.65
N ILE A 67 -23.00 -3.36 7.77
CA ILE A 67 -24.11 -4.33 7.77
C ILE A 67 -24.15 -5.10 9.09
N ALA A 68 -22.99 -5.52 9.61
CA ALA A 68 -22.90 -6.28 10.86
C ALA A 68 -23.30 -5.46 12.10
N SER A 69 -23.18 -4.12 12.06
CA SER A 69 -23.48 -3.23 13.20
C SER A 69 -24.94 -3.29 13.67
N PHE A 70 -25.86 -3.73 12.79
CA PHE A 70 -27.27 -3.90 13.12
C PHE A 70 -27.59 -5.19 13.89
N SER A 71 -26.60 -6.07 14.11
CA SER A 71 -26.78 -7.33 14.83
C SER A 71 -25.55 -7.66 15.67
N VAL A 72 -25.77 -7.89 16.97
CA VAL A 72 -24.70 -8.29 17.90
C VAL A 72 -24.03 -9.58 17.44
N VAL A 73 -24.81 -10.56 16.98
CA VAL A 73 -24.28 -11.84 16.49
C VAL A 73 -23.40 -11.61 15.26
N LEU A 74 -23.86 -10.83 14.28
CA LEU A 74 -23.06 -10.55 13.08
C LEU A 74 -21.81 -9.73 13.43
N SER A 75 -21.92 -8.79 14.36
CA SER A 75 -20.79 -7.99 14.84
C SER A 75 -19.67 -8.88 15.35
N VAL A 76 -19.97 -9.90 16.15
CA VAL A 76 -18.97 -10.88 16.64
C VAL A 76 -18.39 -11.69 15.49
N VAL A 77 -19.20 -12.11 14.53
CA VAL A 77 -18.77 -12.93 13.38
C VAL A 77 -17.77 -12.19 12.48
N VAL A 78 -17.89 -10.87 12.31
CA VAL A 78 -16.99 -10.09 11.44
C VAL A 78 -15.72 -9.56 12.15
N LEU A 79 -15.61 -9.68 13.48
CA LEU A 79 -14.41 -9.24 14.22
C LEU A 79 -13.09 -9.78 13.64
N PRO A 80 -12.97 -11.06 13.23
CA PRO A 80 -11.72 -11.58 12.69
C PRO A 80 -11.24 -10.90 11.40
N LEU A 81 -12.12 -10.18 10.68
CA LEU A 81 -11.72 -9.36 9.52
C LEU A 81 -10.77 -8.22 9.92
N PHE A 82 -10.65 -7.91 11.22
CA PHE A 82 -9.73 -6.87 11.66
C PHE A 82 -8.26 -7.25 11.42
N ILE A 83 -7.90 -8.52 11.61
CA ILE A 83 -6.53 -9.04 11.43
C ILE A 83 -6.01 -8.82 9.99
N PRO A 84 -6.71 -9.28 8.93
CA PRO A 84 -6.29 -9.02 7.55
C PRO A 84 -6.25 -7.53 7.21
N MET A 85 -7.05 -6.68 7.88
CA MET A 85 -6.99 -5.23 7.68
C MET A 85 -5.70 -4.63 8.23
N ILE A 86 -5.25 -5.06 9.41
CA ILE A 86 -3.94 -4.66 9.97
C ILE A 86 -2.81 -5.12 9.04
N ALA A 87 -2.88 -6.36 8.54
CA ALA A 87 -1.87 -6.90 7.64
C ALA A 87 -1.80 -6.13 6.31
N LEU A 88 -2.95 -5.81 5.73
CA LEU A 88 -3.04 -5.02 4.51
C LEU A 88 -2.53 -3.58 4.71
N THR A 89 -2.86 -2.95 5.84
CA THR A 89 -2.38 -1.61 6.20
C THR A 89 -0.86 -1.60 6.36
N ALA A 90 -0.28 -2.62 7.01
CA ALA A 90 1.17 -2.78 7.09
C ALA A 90 1.82 -2.87 5.70
N ARG A 91 1.28 -3.71 4.81
CA ARG A 91 1.76 -3.83 3.41
C ARG A 91 1.62 -2.54 2.62
N ARG A 92 0.60 -1.73 2.91
CA ARG A 92 0.42 -0.42 2.29
C ARG A 92 1.45 0.59 2.80
N LEU A 93 1.76 0.58 4.09
CA LEU A 93 2.84 1.39 4.66
C LEU A 93 4.20 0.99 4.10
N HIS A 94 4.44 -0.31 3.89
CA HIS A 94 5.65 -0.80 3.23
C HIS A 94 5.76 -0.28 1.79
N ASP A 95 4.65 -0.18 1.07
CA ASP A 95 4.62 0.32 -0.31
C ASP A 95 5.05 1.80 -0.45
N ILE A 96 4.85 2.60 0.60
CA ILE A 96 5.30 4.01 0.67
C ILE A 96 6.64 4.17 1.40
N GLY A 97 7.35 3.07 1.68
CA GLY A 97 8.66 3.08 2.35
C GLY A 97 8.58 3.43 3.83
N LYS A 98 7.46 3.15 4.51
CA LYS A 98 7.26 3.33 5.97
C LYS A 98 7.21 1.99 6.70
N SER A 99 7.46 1.98 8.01
CA SER A 99 7.35 0.76 8.83
C SER A 99 5.88 0.43 9.07
N GLY A 100 5.49 -0.85 8.97
CA GLY A 100 4.14 -1.31 9.27
C GLY A 100 3.71 -1.02 10.71
N TRP A 101 4.65 -0.88 11.65
CA TRP A 101 4.38 -0.53 13.05
C TRP A 101 3.83 0.88 13.24
N LEU A 102 4.08 1.80 12.30
CA LEU A 102 3.56 3.17 12.41
C LEU A 102 2.03 3.23 12.40
N GLN A 103 1.35 2.15 11.99
CA GLN A 103 -0.10 2.10 12.11
C GLN A 103 -0.60 2.21 13.56
N LEU A 104 0.23 1.81 14.54
CA LEU A 104 -0.13 1.85 15.96
C LEU A 104 -0.34 3.28 16.47
N ILE A 105 0.37 4.25 15.91
CA ILE A 105 0.20 5.67 16.27
C ILE A 105 -1.23 6.11 15.99
N PHE A 106 -1.83 5.64 14.89
CA PHE A 106 -3.22 5.95 14.56
C PHE A 106 -4.18 5.33 15.58
N TYR A 107 -3.96 4.09 16.02
CA TYR A 107 -4.81 3.44 17.03
C TYR A 107 -4.68 4.07 18.42
N ILE A 108 -3.45 4.38 18.86
CA ILE A 108 -3.19 5.01 20.17
C ILE A 108 -3.81 6.40 20.24
N SER A 109 -3.83 7.14 19.12
CA SER A 109 -4.44 8.48 19.05
C SER A 109 -5.94 8.49 19.37
N TYR A 110 -6.64 7.36 19.33
CA TYR A 110 -8.06 7.28 19.70
C TYR A 110 -8.29 7.01 21.20
N ILE A 111 -7.26 6.67 21.98
CA ILE A 111 -7.38 6.43 23.43
C ILE A 111 -7.90 7.67 24.18
N PRO A 112 -7.39 8.90 23.93
CA PRO A 112 -7.93 10.10 24.58
C PRO A 112 -9.41 10.31 24.30
N MET A 113 -9.88 9.96 23.09
CA MET A 113 -11.28 10.10 22.70
C MET A 113 -12.18 9.10 23.45
N ILE A 114 -11.71 7.88 23.72
CA ILE A 114 -12.42 6.94 24.59
C ILE A 114 -12.45 7.45 26.03
N GLY A 115 -11.32 7.99 26.51
CA GLY A 115 -11.22 8.57 27.84
C GLY A 115 -12.20 9.72 28.07
N THR A 116 -12.41 10.58 27.07
CA THR A 116 -13.39 11.68 27.17
C THR A 116 -14.82 11.18 27.19
N ILE A 117 -15.15 10.14 26.42
CA ILE A 117 -16.50 9.53 26.45
C ILE A 117 -16.79 8.96 27.85
N ILE A 118 -15.83 8.25 28.45
CA ILE A 118 -15.97 7.71 29.81
C ILE A 118 -16.08 8.84 30.84
N PHE A 119 -15.25 9.88 30.72
CA PHE A 119 -15.28 11.04 31.61
C PHE A 119 -16.64 11.76 31.56
N VAL A 120 -17.17 12.00 30.35
CA VAL A 120 -18.51 12.58 30.15
C VAL A 120 -19.58 11.67 30.77
N ALA A 121 -19.50 10.35 30.58
CA ALA A 121 -20.45 9.42 31.18
C ALA A 121 -20.45 9.51 32.72
N ILE A 122 -19.27 9.60 33.35
CA ILE A 122 -19.14 9.77 34.81
C ILE A 122 -19.71 11.13 35.25
N ALA A 123 -19.41 12.22 34.53
CA ALA A 123 -19.95 13.53 34.85
C ALA A 123 -21.49 13.56 34.78
N VAL A 124 -22.08 12.89 33.78
CA VAL A 124 -23.53 12.73 33.65
C VAL A 124 -24.12 11.93 34.81
N MET A 125 -23.49 10.82 35.22
CA MET A 125 -23.93 10.03 36.37
C MET A 125 -23.85 10.82 37.69
N LYS A 126 -22.77 11.60 37.90
CA LYS A 126 -22.66 12.50 39.06
C LYS A 126 -23.78 13.55 39.08
N ALA A 127 -24.11 14.12 37.92
CA ALA A 127 -25.19 15.10 37.81
C ALA A 127 -26.57 14.47 38.10
N SER A 128 -26.80 13.21 37.71
CA SER A 128 -28.04 12.50 38.06
C SER A 128 -28.15 12.21 39.56
N ASP A 129 -27.04 11.88 40.22
CA ASP A 129 -27.01 11.58 41.66
C ASP A 129 -27.07 12.85 42.53
N ALA A 130 -26.59 13.99 42.01
CA ALA A 130 -26.65 15.29 42.69
C ALA A 130 -28.09 15.82 42.83
N GLY A 131 -29.07 15.20 42.18
CA GLY A 131 -30.48 15.35 42.53
C GLY A 131 -30.97 16.79 42.55
N ILE A 132 -30.60 17.62 41.55
CA ILE A 132 -31.32 18.87 41.27
C ILE A 132 -32.72 18.46 40.77
N THR A 133 -33.57 18.09 41.73
CA THR A 133 -34.94 17.73 41.48
C THR A 133 -35.63 19.06 41.22
N LEU A 134 -36.22 19.26 40.03
CA LEU A 134 -36.90 20.51 39.64
C LEU A 134 -37.86 21.03 40.73
N LYS A 135 -38.38 20.12 41.57
CA LYS A 135 -39.18 20.39 42.77
C LYS A 135 -38.48 21.23 43.84
N GLN A 136 -37.20 21.02 44.12
CA GLN A 136 -36.46 21.81 45.13
C GLN A 136 -36.20 23.25 44.68
N LEU A 137 -36.12 23.48 43.36
CA LEU A 137 -36.00 24.82 42.77
C LEU A 137 -37.35 25.53 42.65
N GLU A 138 -38.46 24.78 42.61
CA GLU A 138 -39.83 25.30 42.61
C GLU A 138 -40.31 25.65 44.04
N GLU A 139 -39.84 24.90 45.05
CA GLU A 139 -40.22 25.08 46.45
C GLU A 139 -39.33 26.09 47.19
N ALA A 140 -38.15 26.37 46.65
CA ALA A 140 -37.30 27.46 47.09
C ALA A 140 -37.74 28.75 46.37
N ASP A 141 -38.22 29.72 47.13
CA ASP A 141 -38.53 31.09 46.69
C ASP A 141 -37.23 31.81 46.32
N ILE A 142 -36.63 31.44 45.19
CA ILE A 142 -35.31 31.92 44.77
C ILE A 142 -35.49 33.11 43.82
N ASP A 143 -35.28 34.32 44.35
CA ASP A 143 -35.17 35.57 43.59
C ASP A 143 -33.99 35.56 42.58
N GLU A 144 -33.01 34.67 42.81
CA GLU A 144 -31.90 34.36 41.92
C GLU A 144 -32.34 33.38 40.80
N PRO A 145 -32.04 33.67 39.53
CA PRO A 145 -32.48 32.81 38.46
C PRO A 145 -31.77 31.45 38.53
N ALA A 146 -32.55 30.36 38.44
CA ALA A 146 -32.09 28.97 38.60
C ALA A 146 -30.86 28.58 37.75
N TRP A 147 -30.54 29.34 36.69
CA TRP A 147 -29.33 29.15 35.90
C TRP A 147 -28.02 29.40 36.67
N ASN A 148 -28.02 30.25 37.71
CA ASN A 148 -26.84 30.49 38.57
C ASN A 148 -26.44 29.23 39.35
N LEU A 149 -27.42 28.56 39.96
CA LEU A 149 -27.23 27.32 40.72
C LEU A 149 -26.85 26.15 39.83
N LEU A 150 -27.48 26.06 38.64
CA LEU A 150 -27.13 25.06 37.63
C LEU A 150 -25.69 25.25 37.13
N TRP A 151 -25.26 26.49 36.91
CA TRP A 151 -23.90 26.79 36.49
C TRP A 151 -22.86 26.43 37.58
N GLU A 152 -23.16 26.63 38.85
CA GLU A 152 -22.21 26.31 39.93
C GLU A 152 -21.98 24.80 40.10
N VAL A 153 -23.04 23.97 39.97
CA VAL A 153 -22.95 22.50 40.09
C VAL A 153 -22.37 21.84 38.83
N THR A 154 -22.53 22.45 37.66
CA THR A 154 -22.15 21.80 36.38
C THR A 154 -20.98 22.45 35.62
N SER A 155 -20.57 23.69 35.93
CA SER A 155 -19.66 24.45 35.07
C SER A 155 -18.27 23.85 34.93
N THR A 156 -17.61 23.48 36.03
CA THR A 156 -16.18 23.15 35.96
C THR A 156 -15.95 21.77 35.32
N ASP A 157 -16.68 20.74 35.75
CA ASP A 157 -16.55 19.37 35.22
C ASP A 157 -16.96 19.28 33.74
N VAL A 158 -18.04 19.98 33.34
CA VAL A 158 -18.52 20.00 31.95
C VAL A 158 -17.58 20.81 31.05
N LEU A 159 -17.11 21.98 31.47
CA LEU A 159 -16.16 22.76 30.69
C LEU A 159 -14.84 22.01 30.48
N ILE A 160 -14.35 21.33 31.52
CA ILE A 160 -13.17 20.45 31.41
C ILE A 160 -13.45 19.33 30.41
N ALA A 161 -14.59 18.63 30.51
CA ALA A 161 -14.97 17.56 29.59
C ALA A 161 -14.99 18.04 28.13
N LEU A 162 -15.59 19.22 27.88
CA LEU A 162 -15.69 19.82 26.55
C LEU A 162 -14.32 20.22 25.99
N VAL A 163 -13.42 20.77 26.82
CA VAL A 163 -12.05 21.08 26.41
C VAL A 163 -11.28 19.81 26.05
N PHE A 164 -11.33 18.77 26.89
CA PHE A 164 -10.68 17.49 26.59
C PHE A 164 -11.29 16.84 25.34
N LEU A 165 -12.61 16.90 25.16
CA LEU A 165 -13.29 16.41 23.97
C LEU A 165 -12.83 17.16 22.71
N PHE A 166 -12.76 18.50 22.77
CA PHE A 166 -12.29 19.32 21.67
C PHE A 166 -10.85 18.96 21.29
N VAL A 167 -9.95 18.86 22.28
CA VAL A 167 -8.55 18.46 22.06
C VAL A 167 -8.47 17.05 21.47
N ALA A 168 -9.24 16.09 21.99
CA ALA A 168 -9.27 14.72 21.47
C ALA A 168 -9.78 14.65 20.03
N ILE A 169 -10.80 15.44 19.68
CA ILE A 169 -11.32 15.55 18.30
C ILE A 169 -10.27 16.15 17.38
N VAL A 170 -9.60 17.23 17.78
CA VAL A 170 -8.54 17.87 16.98
C VAL A 170 -7.39 16.89 16.72
N ILE A 171 -6.91 16.21 17.77
CA ILE A 171 -5.87 15.17 17.66
C ILE A 171 -6.35 14.05 16.72
N GLY A 172 -7.56 13.54 16.93
CA GLY A 172 -8.16 12.49 16.09
C GLY A 172 -8.27 12.91 14.62
N LEU A 173 -8.68 14.14 14.35
CA LEU A 173 -8.81 14.68 12.99
C LEU A 173 -7.44 14.82 12.31
N VAL A 174 -6.46 15.40 13.00
CA VAL A 174 -5.08 15.53 12.47
C VAL A 174 -4.51 14.14 12.15
N THR A 175 -4.64 13.21 13.08
CA THR A 175 -4.19 11.83 12.91
C THR A 175 -4.91 11.14 11.74
N PHE A 176 -6.22 11.33 11.60
CA PHE A 176 -7.01 10.80 10.49
C PHE A 176 -6.59 11.37 9.13
N VAL A 177 -6.32 12.69 9.06
CA VAL A 177 -5.82 13.33 7.84
C VAL A 177 -4.44 12.78 7.46
N ILE A 178 -3.52 12.62 8.43
CA ILE A 178 -2.20 12.01 8.19
C ILE A 178 -2.37 10.57 7.69
N TRP A 179 -3.26 9.80 8.31
CA TRP A 179 -3.56 8.43 7.90
C TRP A 179 -4.06 8.38 6.45
N LEU A 180 -5.03 9.23 6.09
CA LEU A 180 -5.53 9.33 4.73
C LEU A 180 -4.43 9.68 3.72
N ILE A 181 -3.62 10.68 4.04
CA ILE A 181 -2.48 11.07 3.19
C ILE A 181 -1.57 9.87 2.95
N TRP A 182 -1.26 9.07 3.98
CA TRP A 182 -0.42 7.89 3.82
C TRP A 182 -1.09 6.79 3.00
N MET A 183 -2.39 6.56 3.17
CA MET A 183 -3.11 5.54 2.40
C MET A 183 -3.26 5.93 0.92
N ILE A 184 -3.30 7.22 0.61
CA ILE A 184 -3.36 7.76 -0.75
C ILE A 184 -1.97 8.01 -1.35
N ALA A 185 -0.90 8.14 -0.57
CA ALA A 185 0.45 8.53 -1.04
C ALA A 185 1.02 7.64 -2.17
N GLU A 186 1.93 8.19 -2.97
CA GLU A 186 2.53 7.44 -4.08
C GLU A 186 3.45 6.32 -3.58
N PRO A 187 3.49 5.17 -4.28
CA PRO A 187 4.46 4.13 -3.96
C PRO A 187 5.88 4.67 -4.14
N LYS A 188 6.77 4.36 -3.20
CA LYS A 188 8.20 4.67 -3.31
C LYS A 188 8.94 3.42 -3.77
N PRO A 189 9.36 3.32 -5.06
CA PRO A 189 10.03 2.13 -5.55
C PRO A 189 11.51 2.05 -5.16
N ALA A 190 12.13 3.17 -4.76
CA ALA A 190 13.55 3.25 -4.43
C ALA A 190 13.89 2.62 -3.06
N GLY A 191 14.93 1.79 -3.02
CA GLY A 191 15.43 1.15 -1.79
C GLY A 191 14.56 0.00 -1.31
N ASP A 192 14.54 -1.09 -2.09
CA ASP A 192 13.63 -2.24 -1.93
C ASP A 192 13.89 -3.07 -0.66
N ARG A 193 13.64 -2.47 0.51
CA ARG A 193 13.78 -3.15 1.81
C ARG A 193 12.64 -4.15 2.11
N PHE A 194 11.56 -4.12 1.33
CA PHE A 194 10.33 -4.88 1.61
C PHE A 194 9.76 -5.65 0.42
N GLY A 195 10.39 -5.57 -0.76
CA GLY A 195 10.07 -6.42 -1.90
C GLY A 195 10.77 -7.78 -1.83
N PRO A 196 10.63 -8.61 -2.88
CA PRO A 196 11.18 -9.96 -2.94
C PRO A 196 12.70 -10.01 -2.76
N HIS A 197 13.38 -8.89 -3.01
CA HIS A 197 14.83 -8.75 -2.93
C HIS A 197 15.25 -7.89 -1.73
N GLY A 198 14.54 -8.02 -0.60
CA GLY A 198 14.72 -7.27 0.65
C GLY A 198 16.14 -7.24 1.25
N PHE A 199 17.08 -8.03 0.73
CA PHE A 199 18.49 -8.04 1.14
C PHE A 199 19.51 -7.95 -0.01
N THR A 200 19.09 -8.11 -1.27
CA THR A 200 20.05 -8.27 -2.40
C THR A 200 20.67 -6.93 -2.83
N TYR A 201 20.02 -5.80 -2.57
CA TYR A 201 20.54 -4.48 -2.94
C TYR A 201 21.55 -3.88 -1.93
N LEU A 202 21.78 -4.53 -0.79
CA LEU A 202 22.79 -4.10 0.19
C LEU A 202 24.16 -4.75 0.00
N GLN A 203 24.32 -5.60 -1.02
CA GLN A 203 25.63 -6.09 -1.47
C GLN A 203 25.69 -6.10 -3.01
N GLY A 204 26.36 -5.11 -3.59
CA GLY A 204 27.07 -5.33 -4.86
C GLY A 204 26.58 -4.64 -6.13
N PHE A 205 25.56 -3.77 -6.11
CA PHE A 205 25.21 -2.97 -7.30
C PHE A 205 25.51 -1.48 -7.08
N PRO A 206 26.38 -0.85 -7.89
CA PRO A 206 26.60 0.59 -7.81
C PRO A 206 25.30 1.34 -8.14
N PRO A 207 25.09 2.54 -7.56
CA PRO A 207 23.89 3.32 -7.82
C PRO A 207 23.77 3.60 -9.32
N VAL A 208 22.59 3.34 -9.89
CA VAL A 208 22.25 3.78 -11.24
C VAL A 208 22.36 5.30 -11.25
N GLN A 209 23.48 5.82 -11.78
CA GLN A 209 23.62 7.25 -12.03
C GLN A 209 22.46 7.65 -12.93
N SER A 210 21.73 8.69 -12.51
CA SER A 210 20.73 9.37 -13.33
C SER A 210 21.32 9.55 -14.73
N ALA A 211 20.69 8.94 -15.73
CA ALA A 211 21.18 8.87 -17.09
C ALA A 211 21.86 10.19 -17.52
N ALA A 212 23.15 10.12 -17.83
CA ALA A 212 23.79 11.18 -18.59
C ALA A 212 22.95 11.43 -19.86
N PRO A 213 22.81 12.68 -20.31
CA PRO A 213 22.07 12.96 -21.54
C PRO A 213 22.73 12.14 -22.65
N VAL A 214 21.93 11.32 -23.32
CA VAL A 214 22.33 10.53 -24.48
C VAL A 214 22.94 11.50 -25.49
N GLN A 215 24.27 11.50 -25.62
CA GLN A 215 24.91 12.14 -26.76
C GLN A 215 24.36 11.45 -28.00
N GLN A 216 23.68 12.21 -28.85
CA GLN A 216 23.22 11.74 -30.15
C GLN A 216 24.41 11.09 -30.87
N ALA A 217 24.28 9.80 -31.20
CA ALA A 217 25.22 9.16 -32.11
C ALA A 217 25.25 9.95 -33.43
N PRO A 218 26.42 10.17 -34.05
CA PRO A 218 26.50 10.89 -35.31
C PRO A 218 25.63 10.17 -36.34
N SER A 219 24.74 10.94 -36.97
CA SER A 219 23.86 10.47 -38.04
C SER A 219 24.70 9.78 -39.12
N MET A 220 24.53 8.48 -39.31
CA MET A 220 25.01 7.83 -40.52
C MET A 220 24.28 8.47 -41.69
N VAL A 221 25.03 9.23 -42.49
CA VAL A 221 24.58 9.75 -43.77
C VAL A 221 24.31 8.53 -44.65
N VAL A 222 23.02 8.25 -44.91
CA VAL A 222 22.63 7.29 -45.93
C VAL A 222 22.85 8.00 -47.27
N GLU A 223 23.90 7.63 -48.00
CA GLU A 223 24.10 8.12 -49.37
C GLU A 223 22.93 7.67 -50.26
N PRO A 224 22.48 8.52 -51.21
CA PRO A 224 21.42 8.13 -52.14
C PRO A 224 21.90 7.00 -53.06
N VAL A 225 21.13 5.93 -53.14
CA VAL A 225 21.35 4.82 -54.07
C VAL A 225 21.23 5.35 -55.51
N GLU A 226 22.31 5.25 -56.30
CA GLU A 226 22.32 5.61 -57.72
C GLU A 226 21.36 4.71 -58.54
N PRO A 227 20.76 5.22 -59.62
CA PRO A 227 19.87 4.43 -60.47
C PRO A 227 20.65 3.37 -61.25
N HIS A 228 20.10 2.16 -61.22
CA HIS A 228 20.59 0.91 -61.81
C HIS A 228 21.06 1.04 -63.28
N ASP A 229 22.33 0.70 -63.55
CA ASP A 229 22.88 0.52 -64.91
C ASP A 229 22.39 -0.82 -65.50
N PRO A 230 21.80 -0.87 -66.71
CA PRO A 230 21.21 -2.08 -67.29
C PRO A 230 22.21 -3.06 -67.93
N ARG A 231 23.52 -3.03 -67.60
CA ARG A 231 24.55 -3.82 -68.30
C ARG A 231 25.10 -5.07 -67.59
N TRP A 232 24.47 -5.56 -66.52
CA TRP A 232 24.93 -6.78 -65.84
C TRP A 232 23.85 -7.88 -65.75
N PRO A 233 24.22 -9.18 -65.87
CA PRO A 233 23.26 -10.28 -65.94
C PRO A 233 22.61 -10.55 -64.58
N GLN A 234 21.32 -10.85 -64.58
CA GLN A 234 20.59 -11.23 -63.36
C GLN A 234 21.00 -12.61 -62.87
N TYR A 235 21.28 -12.74 -61.58
CA TYR A 235 21.44 -14.04 -60.92
C TYR A 235 20.06 -14.64 -60.59
N PRO A 236 19.86 -15.96 -60.76
CA PRO A 236 18.59 -16.58 -60.50
C PRO A 236 18.37 -16.82 -59.01
N ASP A 237 17.18 -16.47 -58.53
CA ASP A 237 16.66 -16.91 -57.24
C ASP A 237 16.59 -18.45 -57.21
N GLY A 238 17.15 -19.04 -56.16
CA GLY A 238 17.26 -20.49 -56.01
C GLY A 238 17.33 -20.93 -54.55
N SER A 239 16.17 -21.35 -54.06
CA SER A 239 15.98 -22.24 -52.91
C SER A 239 16.93 -23.45 -52.91
N HIS A 240 17.44 -23.85 -51.73
CA HIS A 240 17.20 -25.18 -51.13
C HIS A 240 18.17 -25.48 -49.96
N SER A 241 17.60 -26.15 -48.97
CA SER A 241 18.20 -26.77 -47.80
C SER A 241 18.97 -28.07 -48.11
N THR A 242 19.72 -28.52 -47.10
CA THR A 242 20.24 -29.88 -46.81
C THR A 242 21.52 -30.37 -47.48
N GLY A 243 22.51 -30.71 -46.63
CA GLY A 243 23.04 -32.08 -46.58
C GLY A 243 24.50 -32.33 -47.00
N SER A 244 25.20 -33.05 -46.10
CA SER A 244 26.27 -34.06 -46.30
C SER A 244 27.72 -33.70 -46.66
N GLU A 245 28.58 -34.06 -45.69
CA GLU A 245 29.75 -34.98 -45.80
C GLU A 245 31.15 -34.50 -46.26
N GLY A 246 32.15 -35.03 -45.52
CA GLY A 246 33.49 -35.38 -46.03
C GLY A 246 34.63 -34.43 -45.61
N ALA A 247 35.30 -34.64 -44.48
CA ALA A 247 36.48 -35.50 -44.30
C ALA A 247 37.82 -34.85 -44.70
N GLY A 248 38.76 -34.78 -43.75
CA GLY A 248 40.16 -34.43 -44.00
C GLY A 248 40.96 -34.04 -42.75
N SER A 249 41.31 -35.01 -41.91
CA SER A 249 42.54 -34.95 -41.09
C SER A 249 43.70 -35.55 -41.89
N PRO A 250 44.93 -35.06 -41.69
CA PRO A 250 45.92 -35.81 -40.89
C PRO A 250 46.82 -34.82 -40.08
N SER A 251 47.65 -35.14 -39.10
CA SER A 251 48.15 -36.31 -38.36
C SER A 251 49.22 -35.74 -37.42
N GLU A 252 49.39 -36.27 -36.20
CA GLU A 252 50.71 -36.58 -35.58
C GLU A 252 50.57 -36.96 -34.08
N PRO A 253 51.54 -37.70 -33.49
CA PRO A 253 51.22 -38.96 -32.82
C PRO A 253 51.61 -39.04 -31.34
N GLU A 254 51.00 -40.06 -30.72
CA GLU A 254 51.47 -41.00 -29.68
C GLU A 254 52.45 -40.60 -28.56
N GLY A 255 52.07 -41.09 -27.36
CA GLY A 255 52.94 -41.39 -26.22
C GLY A 255 52.26 -40.97 -24.92
N GLY A 256 51.73 -41.82 -24.05
CA GLY A 256 51.76 -43.26 -23.92
C GLY A 256 51.61 -43.59 -22.42
N SER A 257 50.77 -44.58 -22.10
CA SER A 257 50.78 -45.44 -20.90
C SER A 257 50.59 -44.81 -19.49
N THR A 258 50.00 -45.43 -18.47
CA THR A 258 49.27 -46.69 -18.24
C THR A 258 49.01 -46.75 -16.73
N GLN A 259 47.78 -47.15 -16.31
CA GLN A 259 47.41 -47.78 -15.01
C GLN A 259 47.67 -46.96 -13.72
N GLN A 260 46.86 -47.07 -12.66
CA GLN A 260 45.95 -48.13 -12.21
C GLN A 260 44.90 -47.50 -11.29
#